data_AF-A0AAV2ABB2-F1
#
_entry.id   AF-A0AAV2ABB2-F1
#
_cell.length_a   1.000
_cell.length_b   1.000
_cell.length_c   1.000
_cell.angle_alpha   90.00
_cell.angle_beta   90.00
_cell.angle_gamma   90.00
#
_symmetry.space_group_name_H-M   'P 1'
#
loop_
_entity.id
_entity.type
_entity.pdbx_description
1 polymer ?
#
loop_
_entity_poly.entity_id
_entity_poly.type
_entity_poly.pdbx_seq_one_letter_code
_entity_poly.pdbx_strand_id
1 'polypeptide(L)'
;MDEDRNAFARFCKKLINLIDGPVTWFRETVVLPNQKQYPYYHRVYPRVPTIDECYEKDAPCMYEANEQFKRDMKIDGAIVDILRKRKVECVRYEGHERHERCKKIFDEYTEAELNYFIKYGDLGAFPHAKHAYMKQKHRMVYERRKEAGTWNPKRD
;
A
#
# COMPACT_ATOMS: atom_id res chain seq x y z
N MET A 1 -22.00 28.29 16.66
CA MET A 1 -20.63 28.49 17.19
C MET A 1 -20.74 28.31 18.68
N ASP A 2 -20.14 27.25 19.21
CA ASP A 2 -20.24 26.91 20.62
C ASP A 2 -19.75 28.07 21.50
N GLU A 3 -20.59 28.52 22.43
CA GLU A 3 -20.17 29.38 23.54
C GLU A 3 -19.22 28.56 24.43
N ASP A 4 -17.94 28.91 24.38
CA ASP A 4 -16.86 28.23 25.08
C ASP A 4 -17.07 28.32 26.62
N ARG A 5 -17.48 27.21 27.25
CA ARG A 5 -17.85 27.17 28.70
C ARG A 5 -16.67 27.39 29.67
N ASN A 6 -15.42 27.23 29.22
CA ASN A 6 -14.22 27.24 30.08
C ASN A 6 -13.15 28.25 29.64
N ALA A 7 -12.50 28.93 30.61
CA ALA A 7 -11.47 29.95 30.36
C ALA A 7 -10.24 29.43 29.59
N PHE A 8 -9.86 28.18 29.84
CA PHE A 8 -8.74 27.51 29.13
C PHE A 8 -9.02 27.34 27.63
N ALA A 9 -10.24 26.89 27.26
CA ALA A 9 -10.63 26.72 25.86
C ALA A 9 -10.58 28.04 25.11
N ARG A 10 -11.06 29.13 25.72
CA ARG A 10 -10.97 30.48 25.18
C ARG A 10 -9.52 30.94 24.96
N PHE A 11 -8.61 30.64 25.88
CA PHE A 11 -7.19 30.98 25.75
C PHE A 11 -6.54 30.24 24.58
N CYS A 12 -6.71 28.92 24.52
CA CYS A 12 -6.15 28.11 23.42
C CYS A 12 -6.68 28.55 22.06
N LYS A 13 -7.98 28.85 21.94
CA LYS A 13 -8.59 29.35 20.71
C LYS A 13 -8.01 30.69 20.27
N LYS A 14 -7.73 31.60 21.22
CA LYS A 14 -7.06 32.87 20.91
C LYS A 14 -5.63 32.66 20.39
N LEU A 15 -4.88 31.72 20.98
CA LEU A 15 -3.54 31.37 20.48
C LEU A 15 -3.57 30.74 19.09
N ILE A 16 -4.50 29.83 18.84
CA ILE A 16 -4.68 29.22 17.52
C ILE A 16 -5.00 30.31 16.50
N ASN A 17 -5.95 31.20 16.79
CA ASN A 17 -6.32 32.28 15.87
C ASN A 17 -5.18 33.29 15.61
N LEU A 18 -4.31 33.52 16.60
CA LEU A 18 -3.13 34.37 16.44
C LEU A 18 -2.17 33.83 15.37
N ILE A 19 -2.08 32.50 15.25
CA ILE A 19 -1.19 31.82 14.30
C ILE A 19 -1.92 31.54 12.98
N ASP A 20 -3.16 31.07 13.04
CA ASP A 20 -3.94 30.68 11.88
C ASP A 20 -4.35 31.88 11.00
N GLY A 21 -4.62 33.03 11.63
CA GLY A 21 -4.94 34.27 10.92
C GLY A 21 -3.87 34.69 9.89
N PRO A 22 -2.60 34.89 10.28
CA PRO A 22 -1.55 35.25 9.33
C PRO A 22 -1.23 34.12 8.33
N VAL A 23 -1.34 32.84 8.72
CA VAL A 23 -1.13 31.71 7.81
C VAL A 23 -2.19 31.67 6.73
N THR A 24 -3.45 31.84 7.10
CA THR A 24 -4.58 31.88 6.16
C THR A 24 -4.47 33.10 5.24
N TRP A 25 -4.14 34.27 5.80
CA TRP A 25 -3.87 35.47 5.01
C TRP A 25 -2.76 35.23 3.98
N PHE A 26 -1.64 34.62 4.36
CA PHE A 26 -0.54 34.33 3.43
C PHE A 26 -0.94 33.33 2.34
N ARG A 27 -1.69 32.27 2.70
CA ARG A 27 -2.21 31.29 1.74
C ARG A 27 -3.08 31.99 0.69
N GLU A 28 -4.01 32.83 1.12
CA GLU A 28 -4.98 33.47 0.23
C GLU A 28 -4.37 34.59 -0.61
N THR A 29 -3.52 35.42 -0.02
CA THR A 29 -2.98 36.61 -0.68
C THR A 29 -1.74 36.34 -1.53
N VAL A 30 -0.90 35.38 -1.16
CA VAL A 30 0.38 35.11 -1.83
C VAL A 30 0.36 33.79 -2.58
N VAL A 31 -0.05 32.69 -1.93
CA VAL A 31 0.09 31.35 -2.50
C VAL A 31 -0.92 31.08 -3.61
N LEU A 32 -2.22 31.25 -3.32
CA LEU A 32 -3.29 30.96 -4.28
C LEU A 32 -3.19 31.76 -5.60
N PRO A 33 -3.00 33.10 -5.60
CA PRO A 33 -2.90 33.85 -6.85
C PRO A 33 -1.63 33.55 -7.64
N ASN A 34 -0.55 33.12 -6.97
CA ASN A 34 0.69 32.73 -7.64
C ASN A 34 0.69 31.26 -8.12
N GLN A 35 -0.32 30.47 -7.72
CA GLN A 35 -0.42 29.06 -8.09
C GLN A 35 -0.96 28.92 -9.53
N LYS A 36 -0.09 28.51 -10.45
CA LYS A 36 -0.49 28.14 -11.81
C LYS A 36 -1.27 26.82 -11.78
N GLN A 37 -2.56 26.86 -12.06
CA GLN A 37 -3.37 25.66 -12.25
C GLN A 37 -3.15 25.11 -13.66
N TYR A 38 -2.59 23.91 -13.77
CA TYR A 38 -2.46 23.19 -15.04
C TYR A 38 -3.02 21.77 -14.86
N PRO A 39 -3.70 21.22 -15.88
CA PRO A 39 -4.23 19.88 -15.79
C PRO A 39 -3.07 18.87 -15.76
N TYR A 40 -3.14 17.92 -14.81
CA TYR A 40 -2.30 16.74 -14.79
C TYR A 40 -3.19 15.49 -14.86
N TYR A 41 -2.73 14.47 -15.58
CA TYR A 41 -3.50 13.26 -15.80
C TYR A 41 -2.80 12.05 -15.18
N HIS A 42 -3.59 11.11 -14.68
CA HIS A 42 -3.08 9.82 -14.25
C HIS A 42 -2.72 8.99 -15.48
N ARG A 43 -1.48 8.51 -15.54
CA ARG A 43 -1.02 7.65 -16.63
C ARG A 43 -1.66 6.27 -16.51
N VAL A 44 -2.29 5.82 -17.58
CA VAL A 44 -2.83 4.46 -17.70
C VAL A 44 -1.84 3.62 -18.50
N TYR A 45 -1.43 2.49 -17.92
CA TYR A 45 -0.60 1.51 -18.60
C TYR A 45 -1.48 0.35 -19.06
N PRO A 46 -1.51 0.01 -20.37
CA PRO A 46 -2.17 -1.22 -20.81
C PRO A 46 -1.44 -2.44 -20.24
N ARG A 47 -2.17 -3.56 -20.14
CA ARG A 47 -1.58 -4.84 -19.77
C ARG A 47 -0.73 -5.38 -20.92
N VAL A 48 0.42 -5.94 -20.59
CA VAL A 48 1.30 -6.71 -21.48
C VAL A 48 1.18 -8.20 -21.12
N PRO A 49 1.57 -9.12 -22.03
CA PRO A 49 1.65 -10.54 -21.71
C PRO A 49 2.49 -10.81 -20.47
N THR A 50 2.10 -11.80 -19.68
CA THR A 50 2.83 -12.21 -18.49
C THR A 50 3.99 -13.15 -18.83
N ILE A 51 4.87 -13.40 -17.86
CA ILE A 51 6.14 -14.12 -18.09
C ILE A 51 5.96 -15.58 -18.53
N ASP A 52 4.80 -16.17 -18.25
CA ASP A 52 4.40 -17.53 -18.64
C ASP A 52 4.00 -17.65 -20.12
N GLU A 53 3.56 -16.54 -20.73
CA GLU A 53 3.20 -16.50 -22.16
C GLU A 53 4.41 -16.21 -23.05
N CYS A 54 5.48 -15.63 -22.49
CA CYS A 54 6.71 -15.32 -23.21
C CYS A 54 7.56 -16.57 -23.52
N TYR A 55 8.22 -16.58 -24.68
CA TYR A 55 9.22 -17.59 -25.02
C TYR A 55 10.53 -17.37 -24.25
N GLU A 56 11.26 -18.45 -23.97
CA GLU A 56 12.48 -18.44 -23.11
C GLU A 56 13.60 -17.50 -23.57
N LYS A 57 13.65 -17.16 -24.87
CA LYS A 57 14.69 -16.33 -25.48
C LYS A 57 14.15 -15.00 -26.04
N ASP A 58 12.89 -14.68 -25.79
CA ASP A 58 12.28 -13.42 -26.22
C ASP A 58 12.56 -12.32 -25.20
N ALA A 59 13.70 -11.63 -25.38
CA ALA A 59 14.14 -10.58 -24.47
C ALA A 59 13.17 -9.38 -24.39
N PRO A 60 12.60 -8.87 -25.51
CA PRO A 60 11.56 -7.83 -25.45
C PRO A 60 10.33 -8.24 -24.62
N CYS A 61 9.75 -9.42 -24.85
CA CYS A 61 8.58 -9.87 -24.10
C CYS A 61 8.88 -9.97 -22.59
N MET A 62 10.01 -10.61 -22.25
CA MET A 62 10.44 -10.73 -20.85
C MET A 62 10.69 -9.38 -20.19
N TYR A 63 11.23 -8.40 -20.93
CA TYR A 63 11.47 -7.05 -20.42
C TYR A 63 10.16 -6.34 -20.09
N GLU A 64 9.19 -6.35 -21.01
CA GLU A 64 7.89 -5.72 -20.81
C GLU A 64 7.13 -6.36 -19.63
N ALA A 65 7.10 -7.70 -19.56
CA ALA A 65 6.50 -8.44 -18.47
C ALA A 65 7.15 -8.10 -17.11
N ASN A 66 8.49 -7.97 -17.09
CA ASN A 66 9.22 -7.61 -15.88
C ASN A 66 8.95 -6.17 -15.43
N GLU A 67 8.81 -5.24 -16.38
CA GLU A 67 8.44 -3.85 -16.06
C GLU A 67 6.99 -3.73 -15.57
N GLN A 68 6.06 -4.53 -16.10
CA GLN A 68 4.71 -4.63 -15.53
C GLN A 68 4.76 -5.20 -14.11
N PHE A 69 5.51 -6.29 -13.89
CA PHE A 69 5.66 -6.89 -12.56
C PHE A 69 6.21 -5.90 -11.52
N LYS A 70 7.24 -5.11 -11.86
CA LYS A 70 7.78 -4.09 -10.95
C LYS A 70 6.76 -2.99 -10.64
N ARG A 71 5.93 -2.59 -11.61
CA ARG A 71 4.85 -1.63 -11.40
C ARG A 71 3.79 -2.19 -10.47
N ASP A 72 3.34 -3.41 -10.73
CA ASP A 72 2.36 -4.10 -9.88
C ASP A 72 2.89 -4.30 -8.46
N MET A 73 4.18 -4.63 -8.28
CA MET A 73 4.82 -4.75 -6.96
C MET A 73 4.81 -3.44 -6.18
N LYS A 74 5.04 -2.31 -6.84
CA LYS A 74 4.96 -0.97 -6.21
C LYS A 74 3.52 -0.62 -5.84
N ILE A 75 2.56 -0.97 -6.70
CA ILE A 75 1.12 -0.75 -6.45
C ILE A 75 0.67 -1.57 -5.24
N ASP A 76 1.00 -2.87 -5.21
CA ASP A 76 0.65 -3.75 -4.09
C ASP A 76 1.31 -3.28 -2.78
N GLY A 77 2.55 -2.80 -2.83
CA GLY A 77 3.22 -2.20 -1.68
C GLY A 77 2.51 -0.92 -1.17
N ALA A 78 2.02 -0.08 -2.08
CA ALA A 78 1.23 1.09 -1.73
C ALA A 78 -0.15 0.71 -1.14
N ILE A 79 -0.78 -0.37 -1.62
CA ILE A 79 -2.04 -0.89 -1.07
C ILE A 79 -1.84 -1.30 0.40
N VAL A 80 -0.80 -2.09 0.68
CA VAL A 80 -0.47 -2.48 2.06
C VAL A 80 -0.16 -1.25 2.93
N ASP A 81 0.55 -0.26 2.39
CA ASP A 81 0.84 0.99 3.11
C ASP A 81 -0.42 1.80 3.44
N ILE A 82 -1.41 1.83 2.55
CA ILE A 82 -2.71 2.47 2.81
C ILE A 82 -3.45 1.75 3.94
N LEU A 83 -3.50 0.41 3.91
CA LEU A 83 -4.15 -0.38 4.98
C LEU A 83 -3.43 -0.21 6.32
N ARG A 84 -2.09 -0.12 6.30
CA ARG A 84 -1.27 0.19 7.48
C ARG A 84 -1.63 1.54 8.09
N LYS A 85 -1.78 2.58 7.26
CA LYS A 85 -2.19 3.92 7.71
C LYS A 85 -3.57 3.89 8.37
N ARG A 86 -4.55 3.22 7.75
CA ARG A 86 -5.89 3.04 8.31
C ARG A 86 -5.87 2.35 9.68
N LYS A 87 -5.04 1.30 9.82
CA LYS A 87 -4.83 0.62 11.10
C LYS A 87 -4.28 1.56 12.17
N VAL A 88 -3.24 2.33 11.85
CA VAL A 88 -2.62 3.28 12.79
C VAL A 88 -3.60 4.39 13.18
N GLU A 89 -4.37 4.91 12.22
CA GLU A 89 -5.39 5.93 12.45
C GLU A 89 -6.51 5.42 13.36
N CYS A 90 -7.02 4.21 13.12
CA CYS A 90 -8.04 3.61 13.97
C CYS A 90 -7.55 3.43 15.42
N VAL A 91 -6.31 2.94 15.59
CA VAL A 91 -5.70 2.80 16.92
C VAL A 91 -5.56 4.15 17.62
N ARG A 92 -5.22 5.20 16.88
CA ARG A 92 -5.10 6.56 17.43
C ARG A 92 -6.46 7.15 17.81
N TYR A 93 -7.51 6.88 17.04
CA TYR A 93 -8.84 7.41 17.25
C TYR A 93 -9.57 6.71 18.42
N GLU A 94 -9.55 5.37 18.46
CA GLU A 94 -10.29 4.58 19.46
C GLU A 94 -9.55 4.43 20.80
N GLY A 95 -8.23 4.63 20.83
CA GLY A 95 -7.42 4.61 22.04
C GLY A 95 -7.44 3.24 22.76
N HIS A 96 -8.13 3.16 23.90
CA HIS A 96 -8.18 1.97 24.74
C HIS A 96 -9.06 0.84 24.16
N GLU A 97 -10.16 1.17 23.48
CA GLU A 97 -11.12 0.19 22.91
C GLU A 97 -10.72 -0.33 21.52
N ARG A 98 -9.48 -0.05 21.09
CA ARG A 98 -8.95 -0.41 19.76
C ARG A 98 -9.11 -1.88 19.38
N HIS A 99 -9.06 -2.79 20.36
CA HIS A 99 -9.04 -4.23 20.10
C HIS A 99 -10.37 -4.74 19.54
N GLU A 100 -11.49 -4.17 19.97
CA GLU A 100 -12.81 -4.57 19.49
C GLU A 100 -13.22 -3.75 18.27
N ARG A 101 -13.05 -2.42 18.34
CA ARG A 101 -13.54 -1.50 17.30
C ARG A 101 -12.71 -1.55 16.02
N CYS A 102 -11.39 -1.73 16.11
CA CYS A 102 -10.52 -1.78 14.93
C CYS A 102 -10.33 -3.18 14.35
N LYS A 103 -10.95 -4.23 14.94
CA LYS A 103 -10.68 -5.64 14.59
C LYS A 103 -10.71 -5.90 13.08
N LYS A 104 -11.76 -5.42 12.40
CA LYS A 104 -11.90 -5.58 10.93
C LYS A 104 -10.71 -5.01 10.15
N ILE A 105 -10.23 -3.81 10.52
CA ILE A 105 -9.10 -3.15 9.85
C ILE A 105 -7.80 -3.91 10.12
N PHE A 106 -7.65 -4.48 11.33
CA PHE A 106 -6.52 -5.34 11.65
C PHE A 106 -6.53 -6.61 10.81
N ASP A 107 -7.69 -7.26 10.65
CA ASP A 107 -7.84 -8.48 9.85
C ASP A 107 -7.53 -8.19 8.37
N GLU A 108 -8.11 -7.12 7.79
CA GLU A 108 -7.85 -6.68 6.41
C GLU A 108 -6.35 -6.38 6.17
N TYR A 109 -5.71 -5.68 7.11
CA TYR A 109 -4.27 -5.39 7.01
C TYR A 109 -3.44 -6.68 7.06
N THR A 110 -3.76 -7.58 7.99
CA THR A 110 -2.99 -8.82 8.20
C THR A 110 -3.13 -9.73 6.98
N GLU A 111 -4.33 -9.86 6.42
CA GLU A 111 -4.55 -10.62 5.19
C GLU A 111 -3.77 -10.02 4.01
N ALA A 112 -3.83 -8.69 3.84
CA ALA A 112 -3.10 -8.02 2.77
C ALA A 112 -1.57 -8.15 2.90
N GLU A 113 -1.05 -8.02 4.13
CA GLU A 113 0.37 -8.22 4.44
C GLU A 113 0.83 -9.65 4.14
N LEU A 114 0.04 -10.65 4.54
CA LEU A 114 0.30 -12.05 4.23
C LEU A 114 0.29 -12.30 2.72
N ASN A 115 -0.72 -11.81 2.00
CA ASN A 115 -0.82 -11.95 0.55
C ASN A 115 0.36 -11.29 -0.18
N TYR A 116 0.78 -10.11 0.28
CA TYR A 116 1.96 -9.41 -0.24
C TYR A 116 3.23 -10.23 -0.02
N PHE A 117 3.45 -10.75 1.19
CA PHE A 117 4.62 -11.57 1.52
C PHE A 117 4.63 -12.90 0.76
N ILE A 118 3.47 -13.55 0.60
CA ILE A 118 3.35 -14.78 -0.19
C ILE A 118 3.82 -14.54 -1.62
N LYS A 119 3.44 -13.43 -2.25
CA LYS A 119 3.81 -13.11 -3.64
C LYS A 119 5.25 -12.59 -3.76
N TYR A 120 5.66 -11.65 -2.93
CA TYR A 120 6.91 -10.89 -3.10
C TYR A 120 8.01 -11.18 -2.07
N GLY A 121 7.70 -11.91 -0.99
CA GLY A 121 8.68 -12.29 0.02
C GLY A 121 9.78 -13.20 -0.55
N ASP A 122 10.97 -13.14 0.03
CA ASP A 122 12.12 -14.01 -0.28
C ASP A 122 12.58 -14.04 -1.75
N LEU A 123 12.23 -13.03 -2.55
CA LEU A 123 12.66 -12.92 -3.96
C LEU A 123 14.09 -12.38 -4.12
N GLY A 124 14.74 -11.97 -3.03
CA GLY A 124 16.07 -11.36 -3.00
C GLY A 124 16.05 -9.85 -3.31
N ALA A 125 17.25 -9.26 -3.41
CA ALA A 125 17.42 -7.82 -3.61
C ALA A 125 16.93 -7.32 -4.98
N PHE A 126 16.98 -8.18 -6.01
CA PHE A 126 16.55 -7.87 -7.37
C PHE A 126 15.39 -8.79 -7.77
N PRO A 127 14.15 -8.44 -7.41
CA PRO A 127 12.99 -9.26 -7.73
C PRO A 127 12.69 -9.17 -9.24
N HIS A 128 12.49 -10.33 -9.84
CA HIS A 128 12.11 -10.48 -11.25
C HIS A 128 10.80 -11.25 -11.38
N ALA A 129 10.05 -10.99 -12.45
CA ALA A 129 8.82 -11.73 -12.76
C ALA A 129 9.06 -13.25 -12.80
N LYS A 130 10.20 -13.69 -13.33
CA LYS A 130 10.61 -15.11 -13.36
C LYS A 130 10.76 -15.71 -11.96
N HIS A 131 11.34 -14.99 -11.00
CA HIS A 131 11.50 -15.49 -9.63
C HIS A 131 10.14 -15.66 -8.94
N ALA A 132 9.25 -14.67 -9.10
CA ALA A 132 7.88 -14.74 -8.58
C ALA A 132 7.10 -15.91 -9.21
N TYR A 133 7.25 -16.12 -10.51
CA TYR A 133 6.63 -17.24 -11.21
C TYR A 133 7.14 -18.60 -10.72
N MET A 134 8.46 -18.76 -10.53
CA MET A 134 9.01 -19.99 -9.97
C MET A 134 8.53 -20.21 -8.53
N LYS A 135 8.49 -19.17 -7.70
CA LYS A 135 7.92 -19.26 -6.34
C LYS A 135 6.46 -19.74 -6.37
N GLN A 136 5.64 -19.18 -7.25
CA GLN A 136 4.26 -19.61 -7.46
C GLN A 136 4.19 -21.08 -7.87
N LYS A 137 5.03 -21.52 -8.82
CA LYS A 137 5.10 -22.91 -9.26
C LYS A 137 5.47 -23.86 -8.11
N HIS A 138 6.47 -23.51 -7.29
CA HIS A 138 6.85 -24.30 -6.12
C HIS A 138 5.69 -24.44 -5.14
N ARG A 139 4.94 -23.36 -4.90
CA ARG A 139 3.73 -23.39 -4.06
C ARG A 139 2.66 -24.34 -4.62
N MET A 140 2.34 -24.25 -5.92
CA MET A 140 1.33 -25.11 -6.54
C MET A 140 1.73 -26.59 -6.53
N VAL A 141 3.02 -26.90 -6.74
CA VAL A 141 3.53 -28.28 -6.64
C VAL A 141 3.41 -28.79 -5.20
N TYR A 142 3.71 -27.96 -4.21
CA TYR A 142 3.54 -28.29 -2.80
C TYR A 142 2.07 -28.57 -2.45
N GLU A 143 1.16 -27.68 -2.84
CA GLU A 143 -0.29 -27.84 -2.61
C GLU A 143 -0.80 -29.16 -3.23
N ARG A 144 -0.41 -29.44 -4.48
CA ARG A 144 -0.76 -30.70 -5.16
C ARG A 144 -0.23 -31.94 -4.44
N ARG A 145 1.03 -31.93 -3.97
CA ARG A 145 1.62 -33.06 -3.23
C ARG A 145 0.98 -33.27 -1.87
N LYS A 146 0.60 -32.17 -1.20
CA LYS A 146 -0.11 -32.20 0.08
C LYS A 146 -1.49 -32.84 -0.08
N GLU A 147 -2.25 -32.44 -1.09
CA GLU A 147 -3.56 -33.04 -1.41
C GLU A 147 -3.44 -34.52 -1.78
N ALA A 148 -2.42 -34.90 -2.54
CA ALA A 148 -2.15 -36.28 -2.89
C ALA A 148 -1.59 -37.13 -1.73
N GLY A 149 -1.30 -36.54 -0.56
CA GLY A 149 -0.71 -37.25 0.58
C GLY A 149 0.72 -37.78 0.37
N THR A 150 1.40 -37.33 -0.69
CA THR A 150 2.75 -37.81 -1.08
C THR A 150 3.88 -36.90 -0.60
N TRP A 151 3.54 -35.78 0.05
CA TRP A 151 4.52 -34.84 0.54
C TRP A 151 5.29 -35.40 1.76
N ASN A 152 6.62 -35.44 1.67
CA ASN A 152 7.49 -35.88 2.75
C ASN A 152 8.59 -34.82 3.01
N PRO A 153 8.58 -34.13 4.17
CA PRO A 153 9.55 -33.07 4.47
C PRO A 153 10.98 -33.58 4.72
N LYS A 154 11.19 -34.88 4.90
CA LYS A 154 12.52 -35.45 5.21
C LYS A 154 13.32 -35.87 3.96
N ARG A 155 12.74 -35.71 2.77
CA ARG A 155 13.29 -36.25 1.52
C ARG A 155 13.86 -35.19 0.58
N ASP A 156 13.55 -33.92 0.83
CA ASP A 156 13.99 -32.72 0.11
C ASP A 156 14.93 -31.92 1.03
#